data_AF-A0A6M5YNV8-F1
#
_entry.id   AF-A0A6M5YNV8-F1
#
_cell.length_a   1.000
_cell.length_b   1.000
_cell.length_c   1.000
_cell.angle_alpha   90.00
_cell.angle_beta   90.00
_cell.angle_gamma   90.00
#
_symmetry.space_group_name_H-M   'P 1'
#
loop_
_entity.id
_entity.type
_entity.pdbx_description
1 polymer ?
#
loop_
_entity_poly.entity_id
_entity_poly.type
_entity_poly.pdbx_seq_one_letter_code
_entity_poly.pdbx_strand_id
1 'polypeptide(L)'
;MTREDALGVGTRVVAENGRWVVYLGVDFWDESAVDNPVESVWHRIADFPTPEAAAVAAGWYQRGADRTNPRPRLAAETEGFGGASG
;
A
#
# COMPACT_ATOMS: atom_id res chain seq x y z
N MET A 1 15.10 -4.19 -14.83
CA MET A 1 14.38 -3.47 -13.78
C MET A 1 12.93 -3.94 -13.82
N THR A 2 12.65 -5.07 -13.17
CA THR A 2 11.30 -5.63 -13.08
C THR A 2 10.63 -5.02 -11.86
N ARG A 3 9.78 -4.02 -12.12
CA ARG A 3 8.92 -3.31 -11.16
C ARG A 3 7.75 -4.21 -10.76
N GLU A 4 8.01 -5.47 -10.38
CA GLU A 4 7.00 -6.51 -10.51
C GLU A 4 6.09 -6.74 -9.31
N ASP A 5 6.43 -6.28 -8.10
CA ASP A 5 5.54 -6.51 -6.96
C ASP A 5 5.28 -5.25 -6.14
N ALA A 6 4.15 -4.60 -6.41
CA ALA A 6 3.55 -3.66 -5.48
C ALA A 6 3.20 -4.42 -4.19
N LEU A 7 3.88 -4.08 -3.09
CA LEU A 7 3.74 -4.75 -1.78
C LEU A 7 2.36 -4.51 -1.17
N GLY A 8 1.81 -3.32 -1.39
CA GLY A 8 0.61 -2.86 -0.74
C GLY A 8 0.04 -1.62 -1.39
N VAL A 9 -1.25 -1.41 -1.14
CA VAL A 9 -1.93 -0.16 -1.45
C VAL A 9 -2.61 0.34 -0.18
N GLY A 10 -2.47 1.62 0.11
CA GLY A 10 -3.05 2.28 1.27
C GLY A 10 -3.79 3.55 0.89
N THR A 11 -4.73 3.96 1.73
CA THR A 11 -5.39 5.27 1.60
C THR A 11 -5.13 6.11 2.83
N ARG A 12 -4.99 7.42 2.61
CA ARG A 12 -4.78 8.39 3.69
C ARG A 12 -5.70 9.60 3.49
N VAL A 13 -6.30 10.06 4.58
CA VAL A 13 -7.07 11.31 4.60
C VAL A 13 -6.28 12.37 5.35
N VAL A 14 -6.10 13.55 4.74
CA VAL A 14 -5.33 14.66 5.30
C VAL A 14 -6.14 15.95 5.19
N ALA A 15 -6.18 16.73 6.27
CA ALA A 15 -6.77 18.07 6.24
C ALA A 15 -5.76 19.07 5.63
N GLU A 16 -6.13 19.71 4.53
CA GLU A 16 -5.32 20.71 3.82
C GLU A 16 -6.19 21.90 3.44
N ASN A 17 -5.79 23.11 3.84
CA ASN A 17 -6.47 24.36 3.46
C ASN A 17 -8.00 24.34 3.67
N GLY A 18 -8.45 23.73 4.76
CA GLY A 18 -9.88 23.61 5.09
C GLY A 18 -10.66 22.56 4.28
N ARG A 19 -9.97 21.73 3.49
CA ARG A 19 -10.55 20.57 2.79
C ARG A 19 -9.90 19.28 3.25
N TRP A 20 -10.60 18.17 3.06
CA TRP A 20 -10.16 16.83 3.42
C TRP A 20 -9.74 16.09 2.17
N VAL A 21 -8.44 15.93 1.99
CA VAL A 21 -7.82 15.35 0.80
C VAL A 21 -7.60 13.87 1.02
N VAL A 22 -8.03 13.06 0.05
CA VAL A 22 -7.76 11.62 0.02
C VAL A 22 -6.54 11.39 -0.87
N TYR A 23 -5.59 10.64 -0.35
CA TYR A 23 -4.41 10.14 -1.04
C TYR A 23 -4.48 8.62 -1.19
N LEU A 24 -4.02 8.11 -2.33
CA LEU A 24 -3.75 6.70 -2.57
C LEU A 24 -2.23 6.50 -2.60
N GLY A 25 -1.74 5.61 -1.75
CA GLY A 25 -0.34 5.23 -1.64
C GLY A 25 -0.14 3.84 -2.21
N VAL A 26 0.89 3.65 -3.03
CA VAL A 26 1.34 2.32 -3.44
C VAL A 26 2.73 2.10 -2.88
N ASP A 27 2.91 0.98 -2.19
CA ASP A 27 4.17 0.59 -1.57
C ASP A 27 4.92 -0.34 -2.52
N PHE A 28 6.19 -0.04 -2.73
CA PHE A 28 7.10 -0.81 -3.56
C PHE A 28 8.28 -1.28 -2.72
N TRP A 29 8.78 -2.48 -3.02
CA TRP A 29 10.07 -2.89 -2.50
C TRP A 29 11.19 -2.24 -3.31
N ASP A 30 12.09 -1.51 -2.64
CA ASP A 30 13.32 -0.99 -3.20
C ASP A 30 14.51 -1.75 -2.62
N GLU A 31 15.06 -2.69 -3.41
CA GLU A 31 16.25 -3.47 -3.05
C GLU A 31 17.51 -2.62 -2.85
N SER A 32 17.48 -1.36 -3.32
CA SER A 32 18.61 -0.43 -3.23
C SER A 32 18.66 0.28 -1.88
N ALA A 33 17.56 0.27 -1.11
CA ALA A 33 17.49 0.96 0.16
C ALA A 33 18.08 0.08 1.30
N VAL A 34 19.08 0.64 1.98
CA VAL A 34 19.92 -0.07 2.96
C VAL A 34 19.23 -0.30 4.30
N ASP A 35 18.34 0.60 4.72
CA ASP A 35 17.69 0.56 6.04
C ASP A 35 16.16 0.38 5.98
N ASN A 36 15.51 0.97 4.96
CA ASN A 36 14.06 0.88 4.79
C ASN A 36 13.72 0.61 3.31
N PRO A 37 13.66 -0.67 2.90
CA PRO A 37 13.46 -1.07 1.51
C PRO A 37 12.01 -0.92 1.04
N VAL A 38 11.20 -0.09 1.70
CA VAL A 38 9.83 0.19 1.29
C VAL A 38 9.70 1.65 0.91
N GLU A 39 9.46 1.90 -0.37
CA GLU A 39 9.12 3.21 -0.90
C GLU A 39 7.60 3.31 -1.13
N SER A 40 6.98 4.34 -0.55
CA SER A 40 5.57 4.63 -0.76
C SER A 40 5.40 5.82 -1.70
N VAL A 41 4.74 5.62 -2.84
CA VAL A 41 4.37 6.72 -3.74
C VAL A 41 2.93 7.12 -3.47
N TRP A 42 2.72 8.38 -3.05
CA TRP A 42 1.40 8.92 -2.69
C TRP A 42 0.86 9.87 -3.75
N HIS A 43 -0.37 9.62 -4.21
CA HIS A 43 -1.08 10.47 -5.16
C HIS A 43 -2.36 11.04 -4.56
N ARG A 44 -2.54 12.35 -4.69
CA ARG A 44 -3.80 13.02 -4.39
C ARG A 44 -4.84 12.61 -5.42
N ILE A 45 -5.96 12.05 -4.97
CA ILE A 45 -7.02 11.56 -5.87
C ILE A 45 -8.32 12.34 -5.74
N ALA A 46 -8.64 12.87 -4.55
CA ALA A 46 -9.87 13.64 -4.34
C ALA A 46 -9.75 14.57 -3.14
N ASP A 47 -10.63 15.56 -3.07
CA ASP A 47 -10.79 16.42 -1.90
C ASP A 47 -12.26 16.69 -1.59
N PHE A 48 -12.57 16.85 -0.31
CA PHE A 48 -13.91 16.89 0.22
C PHE A 48 -14.09 18.00 1.25
N PRO A 49 -15.32 18.54 1.37
CA PRO A 49 -15.62 19.58 2.37
C PRO A 49 -15.68 19.05 3.80
N THR A 50 -15.91 17.75 4.01
CA THR A 50 -16.06 17.14 5.35
C THR A 50 -15.18 15.90 5.51
N PRO A 51 -14.74 15.59 6.75
CA PRO A 51 -13.92 14.41 7.01
C PRO A 51 -14.70 13.12 6.76
N GLU A 52 -16.01 13.09 7.04
CA GLU A 52 -16.84 11.90 6.84
C GLU A 52 -16.94 11.52 5.36
N ALA A 53 -17.13 12.50 4.48
CA ALA A 53 -17.19 12.27 3.04
C ALA A 53 -15.84 11.74 2.51
N ALA A 54 -14.72 12.30 2.99
CA ALA A 54 -13.39 11.83 2.65
C ALA A 54 -13.12 10.41 3.16
N ALA A 55 -13.53 10.09 4.39
CA ALA A 55 -13.35 8.76 4.98
C ALA A 55 -14.15 7.69 4.24
N VAL A 56 -15.40 7.99 3.86
CA VAL A 56 -16.21 7.10 3.03
C VAL A 56 -15.48 6.87 1.70
N ALA A 57 -15.08 7.93 1.00
CA ALA A 57 -14.39 7.85 -0.28
C ALA A 57 -13.08 7.05 -0.18
N ALA A 58 -12.25 7.30 0.83
CA ALA A 58 -11.03 6.53 1.10
C ALA A 58 -11.33 5.03 1.22
N GLY A 59 -12.41 4.65 1.92
CA GLY A 59 -12.85 3.27 2.01
C GLY A 59 -13.23 2.65 0.65
N TRP A 60 -13.84 3.42 -0.26
CA TRP A 60 -14.10 2.95 -1.63
C TRP A 60 -12.82 2.76 -2.43
N TYR A 61 -11.88 3.71 -2.35
CA TYR A 61 -10.61 3.63 -3.05
C TYR A 61 -9.75 2.46 -2.54
N GLN A 62 -9.71 2.23 -1.22
CA GLN A 62 -9.01 1.09 -0.64
C GLN A 62 -9.57 -0.22 -1.16
N ARG A 63 -10.89 -0.41 -1.12
CA ARG A 63 -11.54 -1.65 -1.62
C ARG A 63 -11.31 -1.85 -3.12
N GLY A 64 -11.31 -0.77 -3.91
CA GLY A 64 -11.04 -0.82 -5.34
C GLY A 64 -9.59 -1.21 -5.64
N ALA A 65 -8.64 -0.64 -4.90
CA ALA A 65 -7.22 -0.97 -5.00
C ALA A 65 -6.93 -2.42 -4.58
N ASP A 66 -7.49 -2.87 -3.46
CA ASP A 66 -7.31 -4.24 -2.97
C ASP A 66 -7.83 -5.29 -3.98
N ARG A 67 -8.86 -4.96 -4.76
CA ARG A 67 -9.41 -5.84 -5.80
C ARG A 67 -8.52 -5.90 -7.06
N THR A 68 -7.73 -4.86 -7.31
CA THR A 68 -6.98 -4.69 -8.56
C THR A 68 -5.49 -4.97 -8.42
N ASN A 69 -4.94 -4.94 -7.20
CA ASN A 69 -3.57 -5.36 -6.94
C ASN A 69 -3.51 -6.90 -6.88
N PRO A 70 -2.85 -7.61 -7.84
CA PRO A 70 -2.51 -9.00 -7.63
C PRO A 70 -1.55 -9.03 -6.45
N ARG A 71 -2.03 -9.44 -5.27
CA ARG A 71 -1.14 -9.64 -4.13
C ARG A 71 0.02 -10.52 -4.61
N PRO A 72 1.29 -10.13 -4.38
CA PRO A 72 2.39 -11.04 -4.64
C PRO A 72 2.03 -12.35 -3.97
N ARG A 73 2.04 -13.44 -4.75
CA ARG A 73 1.99 -14.79 -4.19
C ARG A 73 3.23 -14.85 -3.31
N LEU A 74 3.07 -14.64 -2.00
CA LEU A 74 4.06 -15.06 -1.01
C LEU A 74 4.43 -16.47 -1.45
N ALA A 75 5.64 -16.62 -1.98
CA ALA A 75 6.13 -17.90 -2.44
C ALA A 75 6.01 -18.84 -1.24
N ALA A 76 5.01 -19.71 -1.31
CA ALA A 76 4.86 -20.82 -0.41
C ALA A 76 5.98 -21.79 -0.77
N GLU A 77 7.18 -21.57 -0.24
CA GLU A 77 8.27 -22.55 -0.22
C GLU A 77 9.39 -22.04 0.71
N THR A 78 9.17 -22.20 2.01
CA THR A 78 10.24 -22.66 2.90
C THR A 78 9.83 -24.03 3.43
N GLU A 79 9.73 -25.01 2.53
CA GLU A 79 10.00 -26.40 2.92
C GLU A 79 11.52 -26.62 2.86
N GLY A 80 12.10 -27.04 3.99
CA GLY A 80 13.42 -27.65 4.01
C GLY A 80 14.57 -26.81 4.57
N PHE A 81 14.61 -26.64 5.90
CA PHE A 81 15.89 -26.81 6.58
C PHE A 81 15.69 -27.84 7.70
N GLY A 82 16.12 -29.06 7.41
CA GLY A 82 16.21 -30.13 8.38
C GLY A 82 17.17 -29.77 9.51
N GLY A 83 16.81 -30.21 10.71
CA GLY A 83 17.62 -30.08 11.90
C GLY A 83 16.99 -30.88 13.02
N ALA A 84 17.28 -32.18 13.02
CA ALA A 84 17.11 -33.03 14.19
C ALA A 84 17.89 -32.48 15.41
N SER A 85 17.65 -33.14 16.55
CA SER A 85 18.29 -32.99 17.88
C SER A 85 17.48 -32.09 18.81
N GLY A 86 17.05 -32.49 20.00
CA GLY A 86 17.26 -33.68 20.81
C GLY A 86 16.64 -33.40 22.19
#